data_AF-A0A7V3FTX4-F1
#
_entry.id   AF-A0A7V3FTX4-F1
#
_cell.length_a   1.000
_cell.length_b   1.000
_cell.length_c   1.000
_cell.angle_alpha   90.00
_cell.angle_beta   90.00
_cell.angle_gamma   90.00
#
_symmetry.space_group_name_H-M   'P 1'
#
loop_
_entity.id
_entity.type
_entity.pdbx_description
1 polymer ?
#
loop_
_entity_poly.entity_id
_entity_poly.type
_entity_poly.pdbx_seq_one_letter_code
_entity_poly.pdbx_strand_id
1 'polypeptide(L)'
;MSDIIKHECGVALIRLLKPISYYKTKYGSARYGLHKMYQLMEKMINRGQDGAGIATIKLDAAPGTNYLDRLRSIAPKAPQDIFSQVNELFVQAQRKNPELYKSADWQKENIPFCGELVLGHLRYGTFGKNSIHSCHPFRRENNWMARNLVVAGNFNLTNVDELLEHLVELGQHPTERADTVTVMEKIGHFLDKENDRLFRHFKEQGLTNEVISKKIQENIDITSILKESSKRWDGGYVMAGMIGHGDAFVLRDPNGIRPA
;
A
#
# COMPACT_ATOMS: atom_id res chain seq x y z
N MET A 1 31.21 -2.86 -22.30
CA MET A 1 29.86 -3.38 -22.03
C MET A 1 29.32 -2.57 -20.88
N SER A 2 28.25 -1.80 -21.08
CA SER A 2 27.60 -1.07 -19.98
C SER A 2 27.01 -2.09 -19.01
N ASP A 3 27.19 -1.88 -17.70
CA ASP A 3 26.57 -2.73 -16.69
C ASP A 3 25.06 -2.82 -16.92
N ILE A 4 24.51 -4.03 -16.78
CA ILE A 4 23.07 -4.26 -16.86
C ILE A 4 22.41 -3.46 -15.74
N ILE A 5 21.47 -2.58 -16.08
CA ILE A 5 20.72 -1.77 -15.12
C ILE A 5 19.78 -2.69 -14.32
N LYS A 6 20.24 -3.18 -13.16
CA LYS A 6 19.50 -4.14 -12.30
C LYS A 6 18.48 -3.48 -11.36
N HIS A 7 17.78 -2.43 -11.79
CA HIS A 7 16.74 -1.78 -10.97
C HIS A 7 15.39 -2.47 -11.19
N GLU A 8 15.27 -3.73 -10.80
CA GLU A 8 14.18 -4.58 -11.25
C GLU A 8 13.03 -4.78 -10.26
N CYS A 9 12.91 -4.02 -9.16
CA CYS A 9 11.86 -4.20 -8.15
C CYS A 9 10.47 -4.53 -8.75
N GLY A 10 9.79 -5.51 -8.15
CA GLY A 10 8.45 -5.95 -8.54
C GLY A 10 7.37 -5.32 -7.65
N VAL A 11 6.24 -4.93 -8.24
CA VAL A 11 5.06 -4.44 -7.52
C VAL A 11 3.82 -5.17 -8.02
N ALA A 12 2.91 -5.53 -7.11
CA ALA A 12 1.63 -6.12 -7.46
C ALA A 12 0.52 -5.56 -6.56
N LEU A 13 -0.62 -5.26 -7.15
CA LEU A 13 -1.82 -4.78 -6.45
C LEU A 13 -3.00 -5.68 -6.82
N ILE A 14 -3.76 -6.13 -5.82
CA ILE A 14 -5.00 -6.89 -6.00
C ILE A 14 -6.12 -6.19 -5.26
N ARG A 15 -7.21 -5.89 -5.96
CA ARG A 15 -8.49 -5.41 -5.40
C ARG A 15 -9.59 -6.43 -5.67
N LEU A 16 -10.14 -7.03 -4.62
CA LEU A 16 -11.26 -7.97 -4.69
C LEU A 16 -12.59 -7.25 -4.86
N LEU A 17 -13.21 -7.32 -6.04
CA LEU A 17 -14.45 -6.59 -6.36
C LEU A 17 -15.72 -7.15 -5.69
N LYS A 18 -15.59 -8.19 -4.86
CA LYS A 18 -16.69 -8.80 -4.09
C LYS A 18 -16.26 -8.97 -2.62
N PRO A 19 -17.20 -9.11 -1.68
CA PRO A 19 -16.86 -9.38 -0.29
C PRO A 19 -16.09 -10.70 -0.11
N ILE A 20 -15.32 -10.82 0.96
CA ILE A 20 -14.54 -12.03 1.26
C ILE A 20 -15.41 -13.29 1.31
N SER A 21 -16.64 -13.18 1.80
CA SER A 21 -17.64 -14.27 1.82
C SER A 21 -17.92 -14.86 0.43
N TYR A 22 -17.99 -14.03 -0.61
CA TYR A 22 -18.14 -14.50 -2.00
C TYR A 22 -16.97 -15.42 -2.41
N TYR A 23 -15.73 -15.00 -2.12
CA TYR A 23 -14.55 -15.78 -2.49
C TYR A 23 -14.41 -17.07 -1.67
N LYS A 24 -14.84 -17.04 -0.38
CA LYS A 24 -14.90 -18.26 0.42
C LYS A 24 -15.90 -19.26 -0.17
N THR A 25 -17.10 -18.82 -0.54
CA THR A 25 -18.12 -19.71 -1.14
C THR A 25 -17.70 -20.21 -2.52
N LYS A 26 -17.17 -19.34 -3.38
CA LYS A 26 -16.82 -19.69 -4.75
C LYS A 26 -15.51 -20.49 -4.89
N TYR A 27 -14.50 -20.18 -4.08
CA TYR A 27 -13.15 -20.73 -4.20
C TYR A 27 -12.68 -21.51 -2.95
N GLY A 28 -13.55 -21.69 -1.95
CA GLY A 28 -13.27 -22.46 -0.74
C GLY A 28 -12.38 -21.76 0.30
N SER A 29 -11.96 -20.51 0.07
CA SER A 29 -11.03 -19.81 0.97
C SER A 29 -11.30 -18.31 1.06
N ALA A 30 -11.34 -17.78 2.28
CA ALA A 30 -11.34 -16.35 2.56
C ALA A 30 -9.99 -15.69 2.19
N ARG A 31 -8.92 -16.48 2.07
CA ARG A 31 -7.55 -16.03 1.75
C ARG A 31 -7.28 -15.88 0.25
N TYR A 32 -8.33 -15.81 -0.57
CA TYR A 32 -8.18 -15.82 -2.03
C TYR A 32 -7.22 -14.72 -2.54
N GLY A 33 -7.37 -13.48 -2.06
CA GLY A 33 -6.49 -12.37 -2.43
C GLY A 33 -5.03 -12.60 -2.04
N LEU A 34 -4.79 -13.12 -0.82
CA LEU A 34 -3.45 -13.47 -0.34
C LEU A 34 -2.81 -14.58 -1.18
N HIS A 35 -3.57 -15.64 -1.50
CA HIS A 35 -3.06 -16.73 -2.35
C HIS A 35 -2.67 -16.23 -3.75
N LYS A 36 -3.49 -15.33 -4.33
CA LYS A 36 -3.16 -14.71 -5.62
C LYS A 36 -1.96 -13.79 -5.53
N MET A 37 -1.82 -13.03 -4.44
CA MET A 37 -0.66 -12.18 -4.22
C MET A 37 0.63 -13.01 -4.11
N TYR A 38 0.61 -14.11 -3.36
CA TYR A 38 1.76 -15.02 -3.29
C TYR A 38 2.16 -15.53 -4.67
N GLN A 39 1.19 -16.02 -5.46
CA GLN A 39 1.45 -16.48 -6.82
C GLN A 39 2.04 -15.40 -7.73
N LEU A 40 1.59 -14.14 -7.62
CA LEU A 40 2.13 -13.02 -8.39
C LEU A 40 3.56 -12.69 -7.95
N MET A 41 3.82 -12.63 -6.65
CA MET A 41 5.16 -12.35 -6.12
C MET A 41 6.14 -13.46 -6.49
N GLU A 42 5.75 -14.74 -6.39
CA GLU A 42 6.62 -15.85 -6.83
C GLU A 42 6.96 -15.77 -8.33
N LYS A 43 6.00 -15.39 -9.18
CA LYS A 43 6.25 -15.18 -10.62
C LYS A 43 7.20 -14.02 -10.90
N MET A 44 7.29 -13.07 -9.99
CA MET A 44 8.18 -11.92 -10.07
C MET A 44 9.48 -12.13 -9.28
N ILE A 45 9.79 -13.32 -8.76
CA ILE A 45 10.95 -13.50 -7.86
C ILE A 45 12.29 -13.03 -8.46
N ASN A 46 12.44 -13.09 -9.79
CA ASN A 46 13.63 -12.61 -10.50
C ASN A 46 13.77 -11.08 -10.49
N ARG A 47 12.72 -10.35 -10.12
CA ARG A 47 12.66 -8.89 -9.98
C ARG A 47 13.08 -8.37 -8.60
N GLY A 48 13.32 -9.25 -7.63
CA GLY A 48 13.81 -8.83 -6.31
C GLY A 48 13.96 -10.00 -5.35
N GLN A 49 15.16 -10.15 -4.80
CA GLN A 49 15.53 -11.25 -3.89
C GLN A 49 16.07 -10.76 -2.55
N ASP A 50 16.34 -9.46 -2.41
CA ASP A 50 16.96 -8.87 -1.22
C ASP A 50 15.94 -8.57 -0.12
N GLY A 51 14.67 -8.42 -0.48
CA GLY A 51 13.60 -8.23 0.48
C GLY A 51 12.23 -8.20 -0.16
N ALA A 52 11.21 -8.26 0.67
CA ALA A 52 9.83 -8.20 0.24
C ALA A 52 8.95 -7.51 1.29
N GLY A 53 7.74 -7.17 0.88
CA GLY A 53 6.70 -6.76 1.80
C GLY A 53 5.31 -6.93 1.23
N ILE A 54 4.35 -6.98 2.14
CA ILE A 54 2.93 -7.03 1.85
C ILE A 54 2.19 -6.06 2.76
N ALA A 55 1.13 -5.46 2.24
CA ALA A 55 0.14 -4.73 3.04
C ALA A 55 -1.26 -5.09 2.59
N THR A 56 -2.23 -5.04 3.49
CA THR A 56 -3.64 -5.28 3.20
C THR A 56 -4.54 -4.25 3.82
N ILE A 57 -5.66 -3.96 3.16
CA ILE A 57 -6.76 -3.15 3.70
C ILE A 57 -8.03 -3.99 3.74
N LYS A 58 -8.66 -4.03 4.91
CA LYS A 58 -10.03 -4.54 5.13
C LYS A 58 -11.01 -3.41 4.86
N LEU A 59 -11.96 -3.64 3.98
CA LEU A 59 -12.99 -2.66 3.67
C LEU A 59 -14.09 -2.69 4.71
N ASP A 60 -14.80 -1.57 4.89
CA ASP A 60 -15.96 -1.50 5.78
C ASP A 60 -15.65 -2.00 7.20
N ALA A 61 -14.41 -1.83 7.66
CA ALA A 61 -13.98 -2.25 8.98
C ALA A 61 -14.64 -1.35 10.05
N ALA A 62 -15.12 -1.97 11.13
CA ALA A 62 -15.75 -1.24 12.22
C ALA A 62 -14.73 -0.34 12.95
N PRO A 63 -15.12 0.85 13.43
CA PRO A 63 -14.27 1.66 14.30
C PRO A 63 -13.77 0.86 15.51
N GLY A 64 -12.51 1.08 15.89
CA GLY A 64 -11.86 0.34 16.98
C GLY A 64 -11.28 -1.02 16.57
N THR A 65 -11.36 -1.40 15.29
CA THR A 65 -10.71 -2.60 14.75
C THR A 65 -9.53 -2.26 13.85
N ASN A 66 -8.55 -3.16 13.75
CA ASN A 66 -7.46 -2.97 12.79
C ASN A 66 -7.94 -3.30 11.37
N TYR A 67 -7.73 -2.36 10.45
CA TYR A 67 -8.11 -2.49 9.05
C TYR A 67 -6.91 -2.49 8.10
N LEU A 68 -5.73 -2.05 8.55
CA LEU A 68 -4.52 -1.96 7.74
C LEU A 68 -3.42 -2.81 8.38
N ASP A 69 -3.03 -3.89 7.71
CA ASP A 69 -1.92 -4.75 8.12
C ASP A 69 -0.73 -4.56 7.18
N ARG A 70 0.50 -4.66 7.71
CA ARG A 70 1.73 -4.60 6.93
C ARG A 70 2.80 -5.51 7.52
N LEU A 71 3.46 -6.27 6.65
CA LEU A 71 4.63 -7.09 7.00
C LEU A 71 5.73 -6.92 5.95
N ARG A 72 6.98 -6.90 6.40
CA ARG A 72 8.17 -6.78 5.55
C ARG A 72 9.22 -7.77 6.02
N SER A 73 10.04 -8.26 5.10
CA SER A 73 11.13 -9.18 5.41
C SER A 73 12.35 -8.91 4.54
N ILE A 74 13.52 -9.18 5.12
CA ILE A 74 14.82 -9.25 4.46
C ILE A 74 15.46 -10.65 4.64
N ALA A 75 14.68 -11.61 5.15
CA ALA A 75 15.14 -12.98 5.27
C ALA A 75 15.43 -13.57 3.88
N PRO A 76 16.32 -14.57 3.76
CA PRO A 76 16.42 -15.36 2.55
C PRO A 76 15.02 -15.89 2.17
N LYS A 77 14.64 -15.74 0.90
CA LYS A 77 13.27 -16.08 0.44
C LYS A 77 12.19 -15.26 1.18
N ALA A 78 12.37 -13.93 1.21
CA ALA A 78 11.51 -13.00 1.93
C ALA A 78 10.01 -13.13 1.61
N PRO A 79 9.55 -13.37 0.36
CA PRO A 79 8.14 -13.65 0.11
C PRO A 79 7.63 -14.87 0.89
N GLN A 80 8.36 -15.99 0.85
CA GLN A 80 7.99 -17.22 1.54
C GLN A 80 7.97 -17.03 3.06
N ASP A 81 8.92 -16.28 3.62
CA ASP A 81 8.93 -15.91 5.04
C ASP A 81 7.67 -15.13 5.43
N ILE A 82 7.34 -14.08 4.68
CA ILE A 82 6.13 -13.26 4.89
C ILE A 82 4.86 -14.11 4.85
N PHE A 83 4.68 -14.90 3.81
CA PHE A 83 3.46 -15.70 3.66
C PHE A 83 3.39 -16.85 4.67
N SER A 84 4.52 -17.35 5.17
CA SER A 84 4.54 -18.32 6.27
C SER A 84 4.04 -17.69 7.57
N GLN A 85 4.58 -16.52 7.94
CA GLN A 85 4.13 -15.78 9.13
C GLN A 85 2.64 -15.42 9.04
N VAL A 86 2.17 -14.95 7.88
CA VAL A 86 0.74 -14.69 7.66
C VAL A 86 -0.08 -15.98 7.80
N ASN A 87 0.37 -17.09 7.20
CA ASN A 87 -0.34 -18.37 7.28
C ASN A 87 -0.46 -18.88 8.73
N GLU A 88 0.56 -18.68 9.57
CA GLU A 88 0.51 -19.05 10.99
C GLU A 88 -0.63 -18.37 11.73
N LEU A 89 -0.93 -17.10 11.43
CA LEU A 89 -2.07 -16.38 12.03
C LEU A 89 -3.41 -17.09 11.74
N PHE A 90 -3.60 -17.56 10.51
CA PHE A 90 -4.79 -18.31 10.12
C PHE A 90 -4.85 -19.68 10.79
N VAL A 91 -3.73 -20.40 10.83
CA VAL A 91 -3.64 -21.72 11.50
C VAL A 91 -3.96 -21.59 12.99
N GLN A 92 -3.41 -20.57 13.67
CA GLN A 92 -3.69 -20.30 15.07
C GLN A 92 -5.15 -19.93 15.31
N ALA A 93 -5.73 -19.06 14.47
CA ALA A 93 -7.14 -18.69 14.56
C ALA A 93 -8.07 -19.90 14.37
N GLN A 94 -7.78 -20.78 13.40
CA GLN A 94 -8.52 -22.01 13.16
C GLN A 94 -8.43 -22.97 14.34
N ARG A 95 -7.24 -23.16 14.92
CA ARG A 95 -7.04 -24.04 16.09
C ARG A 95 -7.78 -23.53 17.33
N LYS A 96 -7.74 -22.21 17.58
CA LYS A 96 -8.37 -21.60 18.76
C LYS A 96 -9.90 -21.51 18.63
N ASN A 97 -10.42 -21.27 17.43
CA ASN A 97 -11.84 -21.00 17.20
C ASN A 97 -12.38 -21.80 15.99
N PRO A 98 -12.40 -23.14 16.01
CA PRO A 98 -12.67 -23.97 14.84
C PRO A 98 -14.05 -23.74 14.22
N GLU A 99 -15.09 -23.55 15.05
CA GLU A 99 -16.45 -23.29 14.56
C GLU A 99 -16.60 -21.88 13.98
N LEU A 100 -16.08 -20.85 14.66
CA LEU A 100 -16.13 -19.46 14.18
C LEU A 100 -15.30 -19.26 12.91
N TYR A 101 -14.20 -20.00 12.76
CA TYR A 101 -13.35 -19.99 11.56
C TYR A 101 -14.12 -20.42 10.28
N LYS A 102 -15.24 -21.12 10.41
CA LYS A 102 -16.12 -21.44 9.27
C LYS A 102 -16.84 -20.20 8.72
N SER A 103 -16.93 -19.10 9.45
CA SER A 103 -17.46 -17.82 8.93
C SER A 103 -16.37 -17.03 8.17
N ALA A 104 -16.72 -16.50 6.99
CA ALA A 104 -15.82 -15.60 6.25
C ALA A 104 -15.70 -14.24 6.93
N ASP A 105 -16.82 -13.72 7.43
CA ASP A 105 -16.88 -12.41 8.07
C ASP A 105 -16.10 -12.43 9.39
N TRP A 106 -16.26 -13.51 10.17
CA TRP A 106 -15.44 -13.69 11.38
C TRP A 106 -13.94 -13.73 11.07
N GLN A 107 -13.52 -14.43 10.00
CA GLN A 107 -12.11 -14.44 9.61
C GLN A 107 -11.62 -13.05 9.20
N LYS A 108 -12.41 -12.28 8.44
CA LYS A 108 -12.10 -10.89 8.07
C LYS A 108 -11.91 -10.03 9.32
N GLU A 109 -12.85 -10.09 10.25
CA GLU A 109 -12.83 -9.27 11.47
C GLU A 109 -11.67 -9.64 12.40
N ASN A 110 -11.39 -10.93 12.57
CA ASN A 110 -10.55 -11.42 13.67
C ASN A 110 -9.14 -11.85 13.25
N ILE A 111 -8.86 -12.02 11.96
CA ILE A 111 -7.55 -12.46 11.49
C ILE A 111 -6.85 -11.30 10.76
N PRO A 112 -5.63 -10.91 11.16
CA PRO A 112 -4.83 -9.95 10.40
C PRO A 112 -4.59 -10.43 8.96
N PHE A 113 -4.37 -9.49 8.04
CA PHE A 113 -4.14 -9.73 6.61
C PHE A 113 -5.34 -10.28 5.80
N CYS A 114 -6.48 -10.57 6.43
CA CYS A 114 -7.71 -11.00 5.75
C CYS A 114 -8.47 -9.80 5.15
N GLY A 115 -7.88 -9.14 4.15
CA GLY A 115 -8.42 -7.92 3.51
C GLY A 115 -8.71 -8.07 2.02
N GLU A 116 -9.57 -7.20 1.49
CA GLU A 116 -9.98 -7.17 0.08
C GLU A 116 -9.02 -6.43 -0.84
N LEU A 117 -8.13 -5.61 -0.28
CA LEU A 117 -7.11 -4.90 -1.04
C LEU A 117 -5.74 -5.35 -0.54
N VAL A 118 -4.87 -5.75 -1.45
CA VAL A 118 -3.56 -6.34 -1.15
C VAL A 118 -2.50 -5.70 -2.04
N LEU A 119 -1.41 -5.21 -1.44
CA LEU A 119 -0.25 -4.66 -2.12
C LEU A 119 0.99 -5.46 -1.75
N GLY A 120 1.67 -6.01 -2.74
CA GLY A 120 2.92 -6.76 -2.60
C GLY A 120 4.07 -6.06 -3.32
N HIS A 121 5.27 -6.20 -2.77
CA HIS A 121 6.48 -5.66 -3.37
C HIS A 121 7.69 -6.58 -3.17
N LEU A 122 8.53 -6.68 -4.20
CA LEU A 122 9.82 -7.35 -4.20
C LEU A 122 10.91 -6.32 -4.40
N ARG A 123 11.88 -6.31 -3.48
CA ARG A 123 12.99 -5.37 -3.50
C ARG A 123 14.21 -6.04 -4.12
N TYR A 124 14.79 -5.35 -5.09
CA TYR A 124 16.18 -5.54 -5.49
C TYR A 124 17.01 -4.42 -4.86
N GLY A 125 17.91 -4.78 -3.97
CA GLY A 125 18.81 -3.86 -3.29
C GLY A 125 19.99 -3.53 -4.19
N THR A 126 20.17 -2.25 -4.53
CA THR A 126 21.44 -1.76 -5.05
C THR A 126 22.38 -1.37 -3.91
N PHE A 127 23.68 -1.32 -4.18
CA PHE A 127 24.80 -1.08 -3.25
C PHE A 127 24.42 -0.37 -1.92
N GLY A 128 24.65 -1.06 -0.80
CA GLY A 128 24.36 -0.58 0.56
C GLY A 128 24.02 -1.71 1.53
N LYS A 129 23.88 -1.42 2.83
CA LYS A 129 23.40 -2.41 3.81
C LYS A 129 21.91 -2.71 3.53
N ASN A 130 21.58 -3.98 3.31
CA ASN A 130 20.19 -4.42 3.21
C ASN A 130 19.48 -4.19 4.54
N SER A 131 18.38 -3.43 4.54
CA SER A 131 17.65 -3.03 5.74
C SER A 131 16.16 -3.20 5.51
N ILE A 132 15.46 -3.69 6.54
CA ILE A 132 13.99 -3.79 6.52
C ILE A 132 13.33 -2.42 6.34
N HIS A 133 14.01 -1.34 6.76
CA HIS A 133 13.52 0.03 6.58
C HIS A 133 13.40 0.40 5.10
N SER A 134 14.26 -0.15 4.24
CA SER A 134 14.23 0.09 2.80
C SER A 134 13.23 -0.80 2.04
N CYS A 135 12.56 -1.75 2.71
CA CYS A 135 11.54 -2.59 2.08
C CYS A 135 10.20 -1.84 1.98
N HIS A 136 9.55 -1.94 0.83
CA HIS A 136 8.17 -1.50 0.64
C HIS A 136 7.19 -2.61 1.06
N PRO A 137 5.91 -2.33 1.31
CA PRO A 137 5.26 -1.01 1.26
C PRO A 137 5.64 -0.05 2.38
N PHE A 138 5.80 1.23 2.05
CA PHE A 138 5.82 2.29 3.06
C PHE A 138 4.40 2.65 3.50
N ARG A 139 4.27 3.19 4.72
CA ARG A 139 2.99 3.53 5.34
C ARG A 139 3.11 4.88 6.02
N ARG A 140 2.16 5.76 5.73
CA ARG A 140 1.85 6.98 6.47
C ARG A 140 0.57 6.76 7.25
N GLU A 141 0.64 6.93 8.57
CA GLU A 141 -0.48 6.67 9.49
C GLU A 141 -1.19 7.94 9.92
N ASN A 142 -2.50 7.82 10.11
CA ASN A 142 -3.35 8.88 10.63
C ASN A 142 -4.59 8.29 11.33
N ASN A 143 -5.22 9.01 12.25
CA ASN A 143 -6.48 8.57 12.85
C ASN A 143 -7.67 8.66 11.87
N TRP A 144 -7.60 9.52 10.85
CA TRP A 144 -8.57 9.55 9.76
C TRP A 144 -8.16 8.55 8.67
N MET A 145 -9.01 7.53 8.43
CA MET A 145 -8.76 6.49 7.41
C MET A 145 -8.40 7.09 6.05
N ALA A 146 -9.10 8.13 5.63
CA ALA A 146 -8.92 8.84 4.36
C ALA A 146 -7.57 9.59 4.22
N ARG A 147 -6.74 9.65 5.27
CA ARG A 147 -5.38 10.21 5.25
C ARG A 147 -4.28 9.16 5.42
N ASN A 148 -4.65 7.91 5.68
CA ASN A 148 -3.69 6.81 5.71
C ASN A 148 -3.30 6.46 4.28
N LEU A 149 -2.00 6.30 4.05
CA LEU A 149 -1.46 6.04 2.73
C LEU A 149 -0.43 4.91 2.81
N VAL A 150 -0.54 3.96 1.89
CA VAL A 150 0.44 2.89 1.69
C VAL A 150 0.96 2.99 0.26
N VAL A 151 2.27 2.98 0.07
CA VAL A 151 2.89 3.08 -1.27
C VAL A 151 3.98 2.03 -1.43
N ALA A 152 4.02 1.40 -2.60
CA ALA A 152 5.14 0.60 -3.05
C ALA A 152 5.39 0.86 -4.53
N GLY A 153 6.64 0.87 -4.95
CA GLY A 153 6.97 1.06 -6.36
C GLY A 153 8.43 0.81 -6.67
N ASN A 154 8.73 0.84 -7.96
CA ASN A 154 10.07 0.86 -8.49
C ASN A 154 10.35 2.30 -8.96
N PHE A 155 11.34 2.95 -8.33
CA PHE A 155 11.66 4.35 -8.53
C PHE A 155 13.11 4.51 -8.94
N ASN A 156 13.33 5.37 -9.94
CA ASN A 156 14.61 6.01 -10.21
C ASN A 156 14.32 7.45 -10.57
N LEU A 157 14.22 8.30 -9.55
CA LEU A 157 14.04 9.72 -9.75
C LEU A 157 15.41 10.39 -9.97
N THR A 158 15.51 11.27 -10.96
CA THR A 158 16.75 11.96 -11.33
C THR A 158 16.94 13.27 -10.58
N ASN A 159 15.87 13.82 -10.00
CA ASN A 159 15.86 15.12 -9.33
C ASN A 159 15.44 15.06 -7.85
N VAL A 160 15.85 14.01 -7.14
CA VAL A 160 15.48 13.76 -5.73
C VAL A 160 15.83 14.93 -4.81
N ASP A 161 16.95 15.61 -5.08
CA ASP A 161 17.43 16.72 -4.26
C ASP A 161 16.52 17.94 -4.37
N GLU A 162 16.11 18.31 -5.59
CA GLU A 162 15.14 19.38 -5.84
C GLU A 162 13.79 19.06 -5.20
N LEU A 163 13.37 17.79 -5.26
CA LEU A 163 12.11 17.35 -4.65
C LEU A 163 12.18 17.43 -3.12
N LEU A 164 13.32 17.11 -2.53
CA LEU A 164 13.55 17.24 -1.08
C LEU A 164 13.50 18.70 -0.65
N GLU A 165 14.18 19.60 -1.37
CA GLU A 165 14.15 21.05 -1.13
C GLU A 165 12.72 21.59 -1.18
N HIS A 166 11.93 21.17 -2.18
CA HIS A 166 10.52 21.55 -2.25
C HIS A 166 9.72 21.09 -1.03
N LEU A 167 10.00 19.91 -0.45
CA LEU A 167 9.32 19.49 0.78
C LEU A 167 9.69 20.39 1.96
N VAL A 168 10.95 20.80 2.05
CA VAL A 168 11.43 21.75 3.07
C VAL A 168 10.78 23.13 2.89
N GLU A 169 10.65 23.63 1.66
CA GLU A 169 9.94 24.88 1.35
C GLU A 169 8.45 24.83 1.75
N LEU A 170 7.83 23.65 1.69
CA LEU A 170 6.47 23.42 2.19
C LEU A 170 6.38 23.34 3.71
N GLY A 171 7.50 23.48 4.43
CA GLY A 171 7.59 23.39 5.89
C GLY A 171 7.64 21.95 6.43
N GLN A 172 7.90 20.95 5.58
CA GLN A 172 8.08 19.57 6.02
C GLN A 172 9.51 19.31 6.50
N HIS A 173 9.68 18.27 7.32
CA HIS A 173 10.98 17.83 7.82
C HIS A 173 11.22 16.36 7.45
N PRO A 174 11.59 16.05 6.19
CA PRO A 174 11.82 14.68 5.75
C PRO A 174 13.00 14.06 6.50
N THR A 175 12.79 12.88 7.08
CA THR A 175 13.80 12.19 7.91
C THR A 175 14.81 11.39 7.10
N GLU A 176 14.53 11.14 5.82
CA GLU A 176 15.37 10.34 4.93
C GLU A 176 15.45 11.01 3.55
N ARG A 177 16.63 10.99 2.93
CA ARG A 177 16.87 11.40 1.55
C ARG A 177 16.73 10.18 0.63
N ALA A 178 15.50 9.71 0.47
CA ALA A 178 15.17 8.56 -0.37
C ALA A 178 13.97 8.85 -1.28
N ASP A 179 14.03 8.44 -2.55
CA ASP A 179 13.00 8.67 -3.57
C ASP A 179 11.60 8.36 -3.05
N THR A 180 11.44 7.20 -2.42
CA THR A 180 10.13 6.74 -1.98
C THR A 180 9.57 7.57 -0.82
N VAL A 181 10.42 8.10 0.06
CA VAL A 181 9.97 8.99 1.15
C VAL A 181 9.48 10.29 0.55
N THR A 182 10.24 10.89 -0.35
CA THR A 182 9.87 12.11 -1.05
C THR A 182 8.56 11.95 -1.83
N VAL A 183 8.39 10.84 -2.56
CA VAL A 183 7.15 10.51 -3.27
C VAL A 183 5.98 10.35 -2.30
N MET A 184 6.14 9.55 -1.25
CA MET A 184 5.08 9.28 -0.28
C MET A 184 4.62 10.55 0.43
N GLU A 185 5.56 11.39 0.88
CA GLU A 185 5.22 12.65 1.54
C GLU A 185 4.56 13.65 0.59
N LYS A 186 4.95 13.66 -0.69
CA LYS A 186 4.30 14.50 -1.70
C LYS A 186 2.86 14.04 -1.99
N ILE A 187 2.60 12.74 -2.06
CA ILE A 187 1.23 12.20 -2.16
C ILE A 187 0.45 12.50 -0.88
N GLY A 188 1.06 12.27 0.29
CA GLY A 188 0.46 12.57 1.60
C GLY A 188 0.05 14.03 1.76
N HIS A 189 0.89 14.97 1.29
CA HIS A 189 0.59 16.40 1.32
C HIS A 189 -0.67 16.76 0.53
N PHE A 190 -0.80 16.28 -0.70
CA PHE A 190 -1.97 16.59 -1.52
C PHE A 190 -3.21 15.81 -1.07
N LEU A 191 -3.03 14.60 -0.53
CA LEU A 191 -4.12 13.85 0.11
C LEU A 191 -4.69 14.62 1.31
N ASP A 192 -3.84 15.20 2.15
CA ASP A 192 -4.26 16.02 3.29
C ASP A 192 -4.98 17.29 2.83
N LYS A 193 -4.44 17.99 1.82
CA LYS A 193 -5.10 19.18 1.25
C LYS A 193 -6.49 18.87 0.70
N GLU A 194 -6.64 17.74 0.03
CA GLU A 194 -7.93 17.32 -0.51
C GLU A 194 -8.91 16.96 0.62
N ASN A 195 -8.46 16.24 1.65
CA ASN A 195 -9.23 16.00 2.85
C ASN A 195 -9.70 17.31 3.51
N ASP A 196 -8.82 18.30 3.66
CA ASP A 196 -9.15 19.61 4.26
C ASP A 196 -10.12 20.43 3.39
N ARG A 197 -10.00 20.34 2.07
CA ARG A 197 -10.92 20.97 1.12
C ARG A 197 -12.33 20.38 1.27
N LEU A 198 -12.45 19.06 1.21
CA LEU A 198 -13.72 18.35 1.35
C LEU A 198 -14.32 18.54 2.74
N PHE A 199 -13.50 18.50 3.79
CA PHE A 199 -13.96 18.77 5.15
C PHE A 199 -14.61 20.14 5.27
N ARG A 200 -13.95 21.21 4.82
CA ARG A 200 -14.51 22.57 4.84
C ARG A 200 -15.81 22.67 4.03
N HIS A 201 -15.80 22.14 2.80
CA HIS A 201 -16.96 22.15 1.91
C HIS A 201 -18.20 21.50 2.55
N PHE A 202 -18.05 20.34 3.19
CA PHE A 202 -19.16 19.65 3.83
C PHE A 202 -19.50 20.23 5.20
N LYS A 203 -18.54 20.85 5.89
CA LYS A 203 -18.78 21.54 7.15
C LYS A 203 -19.64 22.80 6.97
N GLU A 204 -19.40 23.55 5.89
CA GLU A 204 -20.20 24.72 5.49
C GLU A 204 -21.66 24.34 5.17
N GLN A 205 -21.92 23.09 4.77
CA GLN A 205 -23.27 22.54 4.58
C GLN A 205 -23.96 22.10 5.88
N GLY A 206 -23.31 22.28 7.04
CA GLY A 206 -23.87 21.93 8.34
C GLY A 206 -23.82 20.44 8.69
N LEU A 207 -23.03 19.63 7.96
CA LEU A 207 -22.92 18.19 8.23
C LEU A 207 -22.12 17.92 9.53
N THR A 208 -22.44 16.80 10.18
CA THR A 208 -21.71 16.33 11.37
C THR A 208 -20.38 15.70 10.98
N ASN A 209 -19.39 15.71 11.87
CA ASN A 209 -18.05 15.18 11.56
C ASN A 209 -18.07 13.70 11.14
N GLU A 210 -18.99 12.89 11.69
CA GLU A 210 -19.15 11.49 11.30
C GLU A 210 -19.60 11.36 9.83
N VAL A 211 -20.62 12.13 9.43
CA VAL A 211 -21.13 12.14 8.05
C VAL A 211 -20.08 12.71 7.10
N ILE A 212 -19.39 13.78 7.51
CA ILE A 212 -18.30 14.38 6.72
C ILE A 212 -17.21 13.34 6.44
N SER A 213 -16.80 12.55 7.42
CA SER A 213 -15.78 11.50 7.22
C SER A 213 -16.18 10.51 6.12
N LYS A 214 -17.43 10.04 6.12
CA LYS A 214 -17.96 9.16 5.06
C LYS A 214 -17.99 9.88 3.70
N LYS A 215 -18.45 11.13 3.67
CA LYS A 215 -18.50 11.95 2.46
C LYS A 215 -17.12 12.22 1.87
N ILE A 216 -16.09 12.44 2.69
CA ILE A 216 -14.71 12.57 2.22
C ILE A 216 -14.27 11.30 1.50
N GLN A 217 -14.48 10.13 2.11
CA GLN A 217 -14.10 8.83 1.50
C GLN A 217 -14.78 8.59 0.15
N GLU A 218 -16.03 9.04 -0.01
CA GLU A 218 -16.80 8.94 -1.26
C GLU A 218 -16.35 9.93 -2.35
N ASN A 219 -15.67 11.03 -2.00
CA ASN A 219 -15.45 12.18 -2.89
C ASN A 219 -13.97 12.56 -3.08
N ILE A 220 -13.03 11.80 -2.52
CA ILE A 220 -11.60 12.05 -2.74
C ILE A 220 -11.26 11.90 -4.23
N ASP A 221 -10.68 12.94 -4.82
CA ASP A 221 -10.17 12.89 -6.18
C ASP A 221 -8.71 12.44 -6.20
N ILE A 222 -8.51 11.11 -6.25
CA ILE A 222 -7.19 10.49 -6.36
C ILE A 222 -6.45 10.97 -7.62
N THR A 223 -7.16 11.20 -8.72
CA THR A 223 -6.53 11.59 -10.00
C THR A 223 -5.89 12.96 -9.86
N SER A 224 -6.60 13.92 -9.28
CA SER A 224 -6.07 15.25 -9.01
C SER A 224 -4.91 15.21 -8.02
N ILE A 225 -5.03 14.43 -6.92
CA ILE A 225 -3.93 14.22 -5.96
C ILE A 225 -2.68 13.73 -6.68
N LEU A 226 -2.77 12.65 -7.46
CA LEU A 226 -1.62 12.05 -8.14
C LEU A 226 -1.02 12.97 -9.21
N LYS A 227 -1.85 13.70 -9.95
CA LYS A 227 -1.39 14.70 -10.93
C LYS A 227 -0.58 15.79 -10.25
N GLU A 228 -1.10 16.37 -9.16
CA GLU A 228 -0.39 17.42 -8.41
C GLU A 228 0.89 16.89 -7.76
N SER A 229 0.87 15.66 -7.23
CA SER A 229 2.05 15.04 -6.62
C SER A 229 3.17 14.81 -7.61
N SER A 230 2.84 14.38 -8.84
CA SER A 230 3.81 13.95 -9.85
C SER A 230 4.35 15.05 -10.77
N LYS A 231 3.83 16.28 -10.72
CA LYS A 231 4.20 17.38 -11.64
C LYS A 231 5.70 17.63 -11.81
N ARG A 232 6.48 17.41 -10.74
CA ARG A 232 7.92 17.70 -10.71
C ARG A 232 8.78 16.44 -10.68
N TRP A 233 8.19 15.25 -10.76
CA TRP A 233 8.98 14.03 -10.76
C TRP A 233 9.65 13.87 -12.12
N ASP A 234 10.98 13.77 -12.11
CA ASP A 234 11.77 13.41 -13.26
C ASP A 234 12.42 12.05 -13.05
N GLY A 235 12.51 11.25 -14.10
CA GLY A 235 12.99 9.87 -14.07
C GLY A 235 11.91 8.81 -14.31
N GLY A 236 12.25 7.55 -14.04
CA GLY A 236 11.41 6.39 -14.35
C GLY A 236 10.77 5.80 -13.11
N TYR A 237 9.45 5.61 -13.13
CA TYR A 237 8.73 5.04 -11.99
C TYR A 237 7.48 4.25 -12.39
N VAL A 238 7.22 3.20 -11.63
CA VAL A 238 5.92 2.54 -11.55
C VAL A 238 5.62 2.28 -10.09
N MET A 239 4.44 2.69 -9.63
CA MET A 239 4.06 2.55 -8.25
C MET A 239 2.59 2.19 -8.12
N ALA A 240 2.27 1.52 -7.03
CA ALA A 240 0.92 1.29 -6.59
C ALA A 240 0.75 1.83 -5.17
N GLY A 241 -0.44 2.32 -4.87
CA GLY A 241 -0.78 2.79 -3.55
C GLY A 241 -2.19 2.45 -3.14
N MET A 242 -2.41 2.49 -1.82
CA MET A 242 -3.67 2.22 -1.17
C MET A 242 -3.94 3.33 -0.15
N ILE A 243 -5.16 3.84 -0.11
CA ILE A 243 -5.64 4.79 0.90
C ILE A 243 -6.47 4.02 1.92
N GLY A 244 -6.40 4.42 3.19
CA GLY A 244 -6.97 3.66 4.30
C GLY A 244 -8.45 3.29 4.16
N HIS A 245 -9.25 4.10 3.46
CA HIS A 245 -10.68 3.82 3.23
C HIS A 245 -10.96 2.83 2.10
N GLY A 246 -9.95 2.34 1.39
CA GLY A 246 -10.09 1.27 0.40
C GLY A 246 -9.88 1.68 -1.06
N ASP A 247 -9.66 2.97 -1.31
CA ASP A 247 -9.22 3.45 -2.60
C ASP A 247 -7.79 2.98 -2.91
N ALA A 248 -7.52 2.73 -4.18
CA ALA A 248 -6.22 2.27 -4.64
C ALA A 248 -5.89 2.87 -6.00
N PHE A 249 -4.60 2.96 -6.31
CA PHE A 249 -4.11 3.49 -7.57
C PHE A 249 -2.87 2.76 -8.06
N VAL A 250 -2.66 2.83 -9.37
CA VAL A 250 -1.40 2.51 -10.02
C VAL A 250 -1.02 3.71 -10.88
N LEU A 251 0.22 4.15 -10.76
CA LEU A 251 0.76 5.31 -11.47
C LEU A 251 2.10 4.93 -12.10
N ARG A 252 2.30 5.39 -13.35
CA ARG A 252 3.51 5.17 -14.13
C ARG A 252 4.02 6.50 -14.67
N ASP A 253 5.32 6.58 -14.89
CA ASP A 253 5.93 7.75 -15.53
C ASP A 253 5.36 7.98 -16.95
N PRO A 254 5.27 9.24 -17.43
CA PRO A 254 4.66 9.56 -18.72
C PRO A 254 5.34 8.90 -19.92
N ASN A 255 6.63 8.60 -19.80
CA ASN A 255 7.44 7.99 -20.86
C ASN A 255 7.40 6.45 -20.82
N GLY A 256 6.76 5.86 -19.81
CA GLY A 256 6.67 4.43 -19.62
C GLY A 256 8.02 3.75 -19.42
N ILE A 257 9.00 4.40 -18.79
CA ILE A 257 10.36 3.88 -18.58
C ILE A 257 10.33 2.55 -17.81
N ARG A 258 9.50 2.44 -16.77
CA ARG A 258 9.34 1.20 -15.98
C ARG A 258 8.11 0.42 -16.45
N PRO A 259 8.19 -0.92 -16.66
CA PRO A 259 7.02 -1.71 -17.09
C PRO A 259 5.94 -1.77 -16.00
N ALA A 260 4.67 -1.83 -16.41
CA ALA A 260 3.50 -2.04 -15.55
C ALA A 260 2.88 -3.41 -15.80
#